data_AF-A0A8F8FNQ9-F1
#
_entry.id   AF-A0A8F8FNQ9-F1
#
_cell.length_a   1.000
_cell.length_b   1.000
_cell.length_c   1.000
_cell.angle_alpha   90.00
_cell.angle_beta   90.00
_cell.angle_gamma   90.00
#
_symmetry.space_group_name_H-M   'P 1'
#
loop_
_entity.id
_entity.type
_entity.pdbx_description
1 polymer ?
#
loop_
_entity_poly.entity_id
_entity_poly.type
_entity_poly.pdbx_seq_one_letter_code
_entity_poly.pdbx_strand_id
1 'polypeptide(L)'
;MTQSLSTVARYIRDRQDKTFRMKKLTSLGLSSRYRVDVFEGAKTTKATLLQSYQCGYKKEIFPLYKSYDTVNGAEQVVDKRQSFLNKRFFLIYLFIPAVVVTVGLYYVFKFFDGSAFVPDKKDESEFKSEISGNSVSSSGVGLTQGYPVSQTLTNSSVSSTWRIGGRLVKDDLSYVVLVNINGRVRIELLNDFSFNGLYMSGFVDGEKVTVWSGSLSSSGTGG
;
A
#
# COMPACT_ATOMS: atom_id res chain seq x y z
N MET A 1 -32.02 32.31 -10.25
CA MET A 1 -30.73 31.99 -9.58
C MET A 1 -29.77 31.45 -10.62
N THR A 2 -28.57 32.03 -10.75
CA THR A 2 -27.54 31.53 -11.66
C THR A 2 -26.66 30.53 -10.93
N GLN A 3 -26.47 29.34 -11.50
CA GLN A 3 -25.62 28.30 -10.88
C GLN A 3 -24.13 28.48 -11.21
N SER A 4 -23.84 29.20 -12.29
CA SER A 4 -22.48 29.45 -12.75
C SER A 4 -22.34 30.90 -13.22
N LEU A 5 -21.16 31.47 -13.02
CA LEU A 5 -20.84 32.80 -13.54
C LEU A 5 -20.85 32.84 -15.09
N SER A 6 -20.71 31.68 -15.74
CA SER A 6 -20.79 31.56 -17.20
C SER A 6 -22.17 31.87 -17.76
N THR A 7 -23.24 31.68 -16.98
CA THR A 7 -24.62 31.97 -17.42
C THR A 7 -25.00 33.44 -17.29
N VAL A 8 -24.19 34.24 -16.59
CA VAL A 8 -24.38 35.69 -16.48
C VAL A 8 -23.91 36.35 -17.78
N ALA A 9 -24.63 37.37 -18.26
CA ALA A 9 -24.26 38.10 -19.47
C ALA A 9 -22.84 38.70 -19.38
N ARG A 10 -22.10 38.66 -20.48
CA ARG A 10 -20.67 39.04 -20.53
C ARG A 10 -20.42 40.48 -20.04
N TYR A 11 -21.27 41.43 -20.42
CA TYR A 11 -21.07 42.84 -20.07
C TYR A 11 -21.16 43.11 -18.56
N ILE A 12 -21.96 42.34 -17.82
CA ILE A 12 -22.03 42.43 -16.35
C ILE A 12 -20.78 41.82 -15.75
N ARG A 13 -20.41 40.64 -16.26
CA ARG A 13 -19.23 39.90 -15.81
C ARG A 13 -17.95 40.71 -15.97
N ASP A 14 -17.79 41.42 -17.08
CA ASP A 14 -16.57 42.19 -17.34
C ASP A 14 -16.47 43.48 -16.49
N ARG A 15 -17.57 43.94 -15.88
CA ARG A 15 -17.63 45.15 -15.03
C ARG A 15 -17.62 44.89 -13.53
N GLN A 16 -17.67 43.63 -13.10
CA GLN A 16 -17.69 43.31 -11.69
C GLN A 16 -16.29 43.44 -11.08
N ASP A 17 -16.20 44.07 -9.91
CA ASP A 17 -14.92 44.24 -9.19
C ASP A 17 -14.56 43.02 -8.35
N LYS A 18 -15.55 42.35 -7.74
CA LYS A 18 -15.31 41.18 -6.88
C LYS A 18 -16.32 40.08 -7.13
N THR A 19 -15.85 38.84 -7.09
CA THR A 19 -16.67 37.64 -7.15
C THR A 19 -16.57 36.88 -5.84
N PHE A 20 -17.72 36.68 -5.19
CA PHE A 20 -17.83 35.85 -3.99
C PHE A 20 -18.32 34.46 -4.39
N ARG A 21 -17.46 33.46 -4.20
CA ARG A 21 -17.85 32.06 -4.39
C ARG A 21 -18.04 31.40 -3.04
N MET A 22 -19.24 30.93 -2.79
CA MET A 22 -19.58 30.22 -1.55
C MET A 22 -19.60 28.71 -1.81
N LYS A 23 -18.95 27.94 -0.95
CA LYS A 23 -18.97 26.46 -1.00
C LYS A 23 -19.27 25.90 0.37
N LYS A 24 -20.32 25.09 0.48
CA LYS A 24 -20.66 24.34 1.69
C LYS A 24 -19.56 23.30 1.97
N LEU A 25 -19.15 23.16 3.22
CA LEU A 25 -18.07 22.25 3.64
C LEU A 25 -18.58 20.81 3.87
N THR A 26 -19.52 20.36 3.04
CA THR A 26 -20.07 18.99 3.07
C THR A 26 -18.99 17.94 2.90
N SER A 27 -17.95 18.22 2.11
CA SER A 27 -16.85 17.28 1.89
C SER A 27 -16.03 16.99 3.15
N LEU A 28 -16.02 17.91 4.11
CA LEU A 28 -15.37 17.73 5.41
C LEU A 28 -16.33 17.17 6.47
N GLY A 29 -17.58 16.86 6.09
CA GLY A 29 -18.63 16.47 7.04
C GLY A 29 -19.20 17.65 7.85
N LEU A 30 -18.82 18.88 7.55
CA LEU A 30 -19.26 20.10 8.24
C LEU A 30 -20.43 20.74 7.45
N SER A 31 -21.64 20.25 7.68
CA SER A 31 -22.84 20.75 6.99
C SER A 31 -23.29 22.14 7.44
N SER A 32 -22.88 22.58 8.63
CA SER A 32 -23.25 23.87 9.23
C SER A 32 -22.32 25.03 8.86
N ARG A 33 -21.29 24.77 8.05
CA ARG A 33 -20.27 25.77 7.69
C ARG A 33 -20.06 25.83 6.18
N TYR A 34 -19.61 26.98 5.73
CA TYR A 34 -19.26 27.24 4.35
C TYR A 34 -17.98 28.05 4.27
N ARG A 35 -17.30 27.95 3.14
CA ARG A 35 -16.15 28.80 2.80
C ARG A 35 -16.61 29.86 1.82
N VAL A 36 -16.11 31.08 2.01
CA VAL A 36 -16.22 32.18 1.06
C VAL A 36 -14.85 32.43 0.48
N ASP A 37 -14.74 32.23 -0.83
CA ASP A 37 -13.57 32.58 -1.62
C ASP A 37 -13.88 33.89 -2.35
N VAL A 38 -13.06 34.92 -2.12
CA VAL A 38 -13.18 36.24 -2.72
C VAL A 38 -12.17 36.37 -3.83
N PHE A 39 -12.66 36.55 -5.06
CA PHE A 39 -11.84 36.77 -6.24
C PHE A 39 -11.97 38.21 -6.71
N GLU A 40 -10.90 38.74 -7.27
CA GLU A 40 -10.88 40.00 -8.01
C GLU A 40 -11.48 39.81 -9.41
N GLY A 41 -12.31 40.74 -9.89
CA GLY A 41 -12.95 40.62 -11.19
C GLY A 41 -13.78 39.35 -11.36
N ALA A 42 -13.75 38.78 -12.57
CA ALA A 42 -14.59 37.65 -12.97
C ALA A 42 -13.91 36.29 -13.07
N LYS A 43 -12.58 36.24 -13.04
CA LYS A 43 -11.86 34.99 -13.21
C LYS A 43 -11.68 34.34 -11.84
N THR A 44 -12.24 33.15 -11.65
CA THR A 44 -12.06 32.37 -10.41
C THR A 44 -10.80 31.51 -10.48
N THR A 45 -9.64 32.13 -10.73
CA THR A 45 -8.33 31.47 -10.75
C THR A 45 -7.59 31.74 -9.44
N LYS A 46 -6.54 30.95 -9.15
CA LYS A 46 -5.74 31.13 -7.93
C LYS A 46 -5.02 32.49 -7.89
N ALA A 47 -4.55 32.98 -9.04
CA ALA A 47 -3.86 34.27 -9.14
C ALA A 47 -4.75 35.46 -8.75
N THR A 48 -6.05 35.29 -8.91
CA THR A 48 -7.07 36.33 -8.72
C THR A 48 -7.78 36.17 -7.37
N LEU A 49 -7.39 35.18 -6.55
CA LEU A 49 -7.94 34.97 -5.22
C LEU A 49 -7.35 35.99 -4.24
N LEU A 50 -8.21 36.85 -3.71
CA LEU A 50 -7.83 37.86 -2.71
C LEU A 50 -7.79 37.25 -1.31
N GLN A 51 -8.86 36.55 -0.93
CA GLN A 51 -9.00 36.00 0.42
C GLN A 51 -9.95 34.81 0.44
N SER A 52 -9.66 33.85 1.32
CA SER A 52 -10.56 32.73 1.63
C SER A 52 -10.80 32.70 3.13
N TYR A 53 -12.06 32.71 3.56
CA TYR A 53 -12.43 32.60 4.96
C TYR A 53 -13.62 31.65 5.16
N GLN A 54 -13.81 31.19 6.40
CA GLN A 54 -14.86 30.24 6.75
C GLN A 54 -15.92 30.89 7.63
N CYS A 55 -17.18 30.66 7.30
CA CYS A 55 -18.34 31.16 8.02
C CYS A 55 -19.26 30.02 8.45
N GLY A 56 -20.04 30.27 9.49
CA GLY A 56 -21.10 29.36 9.96
C GLY A 56 -22.47 29.92 9.60
N TYR A 57 -23.42 29.02 9.34
CA TYR A 57 -24.81 29.44 9.17
C TYR A 57 -25.38 29.92 10.52
N LYS A 58 -25.95 31.12 10.53
CA LYS A 58 -26.64 31.66 11.70
C LYS A 58 -28.05 31.09 11.77
N LYS A 59 -28.36 30.38 12.86
CA LYS A 59 -29.66 29.71 13.05
C LYS A 59 -30.84 30.69 13.05
N GLU A 60 -30.62 31.92 13.52
CA GLU A 60 -31.63 32.99 13.55
C GLU A 60 -32.08 33.47 12.15
N ILE A 61 -31.21 33.34 11.13
CA ILE A 61 -31.49 33.77 9.76
C ILE A 61 -32.19 32.65 8.97
N PHE A 62 -31.95 31.39 9.33
CA PHE A 62 -32.42 30.23 8.57
C PHE A 62 -33.97 30.17 8.41
N PRO A 63 -34.80 30.52 9.41
CA PRO A 63 -36.25 30.56 9.26
C PRO A 63 -36.75 31.61 8.26
N LEU A 64 -35.97 32.68 8.03
CA LEU A 64 -36.35 33.80 7.16
C LEU A 64 -36.24 33.45 5.67
N TYR A 65 -35.55 32.35 5.33
CA TYR A 65 -35.33 31.93 3.96
C TYR A 65 -35.86 30.52 3.73
N LYS A 66 -36.81 30.38 2.81
CA LYS A 66 -37.32 29.08 2.34
C LYS A 66 -37.02 28.96 0.85
N SER A 67 -36.13 28.05 0.48
CA SER A 67 -35.80 27.78 -0.92
C SER A 67 -36.71 26.73 -1.57
N TYR A 68 -37.49 25.98 -0.78
CA TYR A 68 -38.36 24.91 -1.24
C TYR A 68 -39.75 25.03 -0.58
N ASP A 69 -40.82 24.86 -1.37
CA ASP A 69 -42.21 24.90 -0.90
C ASP A 69 -42.66 23.61 -0.19
N THR A 70 -41.83 22.58 -0.16
CA THR A 70 -42.14 21.32 0.51
C THR A 70 -41.88 21.38 2.01
N VAL A 71 -42.87 20.90 2.79
CA VAL A 71 -42.92 20.88 4.26
C VAL A 71 -41.70 20.22 4.92
N ASN A 72 -40.96 19.35 4.21
CA ASN A 72 -39.76 18.66 4.69
C ASN A 72 -38.71 18.45 3.58
N GLY A 73 -38.31 19.52 2.88
CA GLY A 73 -37.25 19.49 1.87
C GLY A 73 -35.87 19.19 2.47
N ALA A 74 -35.62 17.96 2.91
CA ALA A 74 -34.31 17.51 3.36
C ALA A 74 -33.40 17.31 2.14
N GLU A 75 -32.31 18.08 2.07
CA GLU A 75 -31.25 17.89 1.08
C GLU A 75 -30.64 16.50 1.27
N GLN A 76 -31.03 15.53 0.44
CA GLN A 76 -30.51 14.18 0.54
C GLN A 76 -29.07 14.19 0.01
N VAL A 77 -28.12 13.80 0.86
CA VAL A 77 -26.72 13.63 0.45
C VAL A 77 -26.65 12.37 -0.42
N VAL A 78 -26.70 12.55 -1.75
CA VAL A 78 -26.74 11.46 -2.74
C VAL A 78 -25.45 10.66 -2.76
N ASP A 79 -24.31 11.26 -2.41
CA ASP A 79 -23.00 10.60 -2.46
C ASP A 79 -22.24 10.67 -1.12
N LYS A 80 -22.11 9.51 -0.46
CA LYS A 80 -21.35 9.33 0.79
C LYS A 80 -19.83 9.33 0.60
N ARG A 81 -19.32 9.27 -0.64
CA ARG A 81 -17.88 9.31 -0.95
C ARG A 81 -17.30 10.71 -0.76
N GLN A 82 -18.13 11.75 -0.75
CA GLN A 82 -17.64 13.13 -0.60
C GLN A 82 -17.13 13.44 0.81
N SER A 83 -17.53 12.68 1.84
CA SER A 83 -17.06 12.90 3.21
C SER A 83 -15.74 12.18 3.46
N PHE A 84 -14.64 12.94 3.49
CA PHE A 84 -13.32 12.42 3.88
C PHE A 84 -13.28 11.91 5.33
N LEU A 85 -14.15 12.46 6.19
CA LEU A 85 -14.31 12.11 7.60
C LEU A 85 -15.46 11.11 7.82
N ASN A 86 -15.60 10.12 6.94
CA ASN A 86 -16.46 8.97 7.25
C ASN A 86 -15.95 8.33 8.55
N LYS A 87 -16.70 8.57 9.64
CA LYS A 87 -16.27 8.33 11.03
C LYS A 87 -15.65 6.95 11.24
N ARG A 88 -16.12 5.93 10.51
CA ARG A 88 -15.63 4.55 10.59
C ARG A 88 -14.19 4.41 10.07
N PHE A 89 -13.88 4.89 8.86
CA PHE A 89 -12.53 4.75 8.29
C PHE A 89 -11.50 5.61 9.03
N PHE A 90 -11.86 6.83 9.40
CA PHE A 90 -10.98 7.72 10.16
C PHE A 90 -10.65 7.16 11.55
N LEU A 91 -11.66 6.65 12.28
CA LEU A 91 -11.42 6.05 13.60
C LEU A 91 -10.58 4.78 13.51
N ILE A 92 -10.84 3.90 12.54
CA ILE A 92 -10.07 2.66 12.34
C ILE A 92 -8.59 2.97 12.06
N TYR A 93 -8.31 3.89 11.12
CA TYR A 93 -6.93 4.25 10.79
C TYR A 93 -6.22 5.10 11.85
N LEU A 94 -6.93 5.70 12.79
CA LEU A 94 -6.33 6.42 13.92
C LEU A 94 -6.06 5.49 15.10
N PHE A 95 -7.05 4.68 15.50
CA PHE A 95 -6.98 3.88 16.72
C PHE A 95 -6.20 2.57 16.54
N ILE A 96 -6.29 1.89 15.40
CA ILE A 96 -5.54 0.64 15.18
C ILE A 96 -4.02 0.86 15.29
N PRO A 97 -3.39 1.79 14.55
CA PRO A 97 -1.95 2.00 14.68
C PRO A 97 -1.58 2.54 16.06
N ALA A 98 -2.42 3.37 16.69
CA ALA A 98 -2.17 3.83 18.05
C ALA A 98 -2.12 2.66 19.05
N VAL A 99 -3.04 1.70 18.96
CA VAL A 99 -3.04 0.49 19.81
C VAL A 99 -1.85 -0.41 19.50
N VAL A 100 -1.50 -0.61 18.22
CA VAL A 100 -0.32 -1.41 17.85
C VAL A 100 0.97 -0.78 18.39
N VAL A 101 1.08 0.55 18.34
CA VAL A 101 2.23 1.29 18.88
C VAL A 101 2.27 1.18 20.40
N THR A 102 1.17 1.40 21.12
CA THR A 102 1.16 1.30 22.60
C THR A 102 1.44 -0.11 23.09
N VAL A 103 0.86 -1.13 22.46
CA VAL A 103 1.13 -2.54 22.77
C VAL A 103 2.59 -2.89 22.41
N GLY A 104 3.09 -2.44 21.27
CA GLY A 104 4.48 -2.63 20.85
C GLY A 104 5.48 -2.04 21.86
N LEU A 105 5.27 -0.78 22.28
CA LEU A 105 6.08 -0.14 23.33
C LEU A 105 5.99 -0.90 24.65
N TYR A 106 4.79 -1.34 25.07
CA TYR A 106 4.63 -2.13 26.28
C TYR A 106 5.44 -3.43 26.26
N TYR A 107 5.43 -4.17 25.15
CA TYR A 107 6.23 -5.39 25.01
C TYR A 107 7.74 -5.12 24.97
N VAL A 108 8.16 -4.02 24.34
CA VAL A 108 9.56 -3.58 24.34
C VAL A 108 10.01 -3.26 25.77
N PHE A 109 9.28 -2.43 26.51
CA PHE A 109 9.61 -2.14 27.91
C PHE A 109 9.60 -3.40 28.77
N LYS A 110 8.61 -4.28 28.63
CA LYS A 110 8.57 -5.56 29.35
C LYS A 110 9.77 -6.47 29.03
N PHE A 111 10.24 -6.49 27.79
CA PHE A 111 11.42 -7.26 27.38
C PHE A 111 12.70 -6.71 28.03
N PHE A 112 12.80 -5.40 28.23
CA PHE A 112 13.94 -4.76 28.89
C PHE A 112 13.83 -4.71 30.42
N ASP A 113 12.62 -4.70 30.99
CA ASP A 113 12.36 -4.63 32.44
C ASP A 113 12.27 -6.01 33.12
N GLY A 114 12.07 -7.10 32.35
CA GLY A 114 11.80 -8.44 32.87
C GLY A 114 12.81 -9.50 32.44
N SER A 115 13.90 -9.62 33.21
CA SER A 115 14.56 -10.89 33.55
C SER A 115 14.88 -11.88 32.40
N ALA A 116 15.59 -11.45 31.35
CA ALA A 116 16.24 -12.40 30.45
C ALA A 116 17.37 -13.22 31.13
N PHE A 117 17.72 -12.92 32.39
CA PHE A 117 18.74 -13.66 33.17
C PHE A 117 18.43 -13.71 34.69
N VAL A 118 17.26 -14.17 35.10
CA VAL A 118 17.10 -14.72 36.46
C VAL A 118 16.77 -16.21 36.31
N PRO A 119 17.72 -17.12 36.57
CA PRO A 119 17.42 -18.53 36.62
C PRO A 119 16.68 -18.79 37.93
N ASP A 120 15.37 -18.99 37.86
CA ASP A 120 14.65 -19.60 38.98
C ASP A 120 15.15 -21.04 39.14
N LYS A 121 15.88 -21.24 40.23
CA LYS A 121 16.28 -22.56 40.73
C LYS A 121 15.07 -23.23 41.36
N LYS A 122 14.96 -24.54 41.07
CA LYS A 122 14.14 -25.60 41.70
C LYS A 122 12.71 -25.70 41.16
N ASP A 123 12.48 -26.74 40.36
CA ASP A 123 11.98 -28.00 40.92
C ASP A 123 12.45 -29.20 40.07
N GLU A 124 13.14 -30.13 40.72
CA GLU A 124 13.42 -31.47 40.21
C GLU A 124 12.18 -32.34 40.43
N SER A 125 11.73 -33.04 39.40
CA SER A 125 11.08 -34.35 39.52
C SER A 125 11.20 -35.11 38.20
N GLU A 126 12.17 -36.03 38.20
CA GLU A 126 12.16 -37.37 37.59
C GLU A 126 11.82 -37.55 36.09
N PHE A 127 12.83 -37.92 35.30
CA PHE A 127 12.79 -39.24 34.68
C PHE A 127 14.20 -39.83 34.52
N LYS A 128 14.35 -41.02 35.08
CA LYS A 128 15.54 -41.85 35.19
C LYS A 128 15.86 -42.50 33.83
N SER A 129 17.11 -42.48 33.40
CA SER A 129 17.66 -43.48 32.47
C SER A 129 19.17 -43.55 32.66
N GLU A 130 19.59 -44.46 33.53
CA GLU A 130 20.91 -45.06 33.50
C GLU A 130 20.96 -46.03 32.31
N ILE A 131 22.06 -46.03 31.55
CA ILE A 131 23.06 -47.12 31.60
C ILE A 131 24.26 -46.75 30.72
N SER A 132 25.40 -46.82 31.38
CA SER A 132 26.79 -46.88 30.91
C SER A 132 27.03 -47.41 29.51
N GLY A 133 28.00 -46.77 28.85
CA GLY A 133 28.63 -47.30 27.66
C GLY A 133 29.54 -48.50 27.93
N ASN A 134 29.93 -49.15 26.84
CA ASN A 134 31.28 -49.63 26.65
C ASN A 134 31.57 -49.77 25.17
N SER A 135 32.71 -49.20 24.78
CA SER A 135 33.44 -49.39 23.53
C SER A 135 33.83 -50.85 23.30
N VAL A 136 33.83 -51.33 22.06
CA VAL A 136 35.01 -51.91 21.37
C VAL A 136 34.73 -52.19 19.89
N SER A 137 35.76 -51.91 19.09
CA SER A 137 35.92 -52.06 17.65
C SER A 137 35.79 -53.50 17.13
N SER A 138 35.41 -53.65 15.85
CA SER A 138 35.95 -54.71 14.98
C SER A 138 35.88 -54.31 13.49
N SER A 139 36.87 -54.82 12.76
CA SER A 139 37.47 -54.32 11.53
C SER A 139 36.86 -54.87 10.23
N GLY A 140 37.15 -54.19 9.11
CA GLY A 140 37.03 -54.71 7.73
C GLY A 140 36.90 -53.56 6.72
N VAL A 141 37.97 -52.86 6.32
CA VAL A 141 38.79 -53.08 5.10
C VAL A 141 37.90 -53.38 3.88
N GLY A 142 37.57 -52.45 2.99
CA GLY A 142 38.39 -51.84 1.92
C GLY A 142 37.52 -51.87 0.64
N LEU A 143 37.32 -50.78 -0.11
CA LEU A 143 38.20 -50.31 -1.18
C LEU A 143 37.73 -48.90 -1.63
N THR A 144 38.69 -47.96 -1.66
CA THR A 144 38.98 -46.95 -2.70
C THR A 144 37.91 -46.71 -3.79
N GLN A 145 37.52 -45.48 -4.15
CA GLN A 145 38.37 -44.43 -4.71
C GLN A 145 37.49 -43.17 -4.90
N GLY A 146 37.92 -42.00 -4.42
CA GLY A 146 38.24 -40.91 -5.34
C GLY A 146 37.19 -39.80 -5.33
N TYR A 147 37.34 -38.85 -4.40
CA TYR A 147 36.90 -37.48 -4.68
C TYR A 147 37.73 -36.95 -5.84
N PRO A 148 37.07 -36.28 -6.81
CA PRO A 148 37.49 -34.93 -7.10
C PRO A 148 36.44 -33.94 -6.56
N VAL A 149 36.83 -33.22 -5.50
CA VAL A 149 36.41 -31.82 -5.37
C VAL A 149 37.07 -31.09 -6.53
N SER A 150 36.27 -30.78 -7.55
CA SER A 150 36.57 -29.90 -8.69
C SER A 150 35.26 -29.81 -9.48
N GLN A 151 34.67 -28.66 -9.78
CA GLN A 151 35.09 -27.27 -9.71
C GLN A 151 33.83 -26.42 -9.51
N THR A 152 34.04 -25.27 -8.88
CA THR A 152 33.30 -24.04 -9.15
C THR A 152 32.71 -23.98 -10.57
N LEU A 153 31.40 -24.14 -10.73
CA LEU A 153 30.68 -23.48 -11.82
C LEU A 153 30.10 -22.18 -11.26
N THR A 154 30.99 -21.22 -11.06
CA THR A 154 30.68 -19.82 -11.32
C THR A 154 30.34 -19.70 -12.81
N ASN A 155 29.15 -20.12 -13.18
CA ASN A 155 28.49 -19.66 -14.39
C ASN A 155 27.06 -19.42 -13.98
N SER A 156 26.76 -18.18 -13.62
CA SER A 156 25.39 -17.68 -13.66
C SER A 156 24.94 -17.72 -15.13
N SER A 157 24.64 -18.92 -15.65
CA SER A 157 24.03 -19.06 -16.96
C SER A 157 22.63 -18.47 -16.83
N VAL A 158 22.45 -17.36 -17.53
CA VAL A 158 21.14 -16.73 -17.68
C VAL A 158 20.24 -17.76 -18.36
N SER A 159 19.04 -17.98 -17.83
CA SER A 159 18.14 -19.00 -18.37
C SER A 159 17.87 -18.74 -19.85
N SER A 160 18.00 -19.77 -20.67
CA SER A 160 17.67 -19.70 -22.11
C SER A 160 16.19 -20.00 -22.37
N THR A 161 15.46 -20.45 -21.34
CA THR A 161 14.08 -20.94 -21.46
C THR A 161 13.09 -19.96 -20.83
N TRP A 162 13.37 -19.48 -19.63
CA TRP A 162 12.42 -18.68 -18.86
C TRP A 162 12.78 -17.20 -18.86
N ARG A 163 11.75 -16.35 -18.92
CA ARG A 163 11.86 -14.90 -18.72
C ARG A 163 10.79 -14.42 -17.77
N ILE A 164 11.06 -13.33 -17.05
CA ILE A 164 10.07 -12.73 -16.18
C ILE A 164 9.08 -11.91 -17.03
N GLY A 165 7.81 -12.32 -17.02
CA GLY A 165 6.73 -11.65 -17.75
C GLY A 165 5.98 -10.60 -16.93
N GLY A 166 6.03 -10.67 -15.59
CA GLY A 166 5.39 -9.69 -14.73
C GLY A 166 5.25 -10.15 -13.29
N ARG A 167 4.55 -9.33 -12.49
CA ARG A 167 4.21 -9.62 -11.09
C ARG A 167 2.70 -9.69 -10.95
N LEU A 168 2.21 -10.66 -10.20
CA LEU A 168 0.81 -10.81 -9.81
C LEU A 168 0.69 -10.72 -8.29
N VAL A 169 -0.33 -10.03 -7.79
CA VAL A 169 -0.67 -10.04 -6.36
C VAL A 169 -2.07 -10.63 -6.24
N LYS A 170 -2.22 -11.65 -5.41
CA LYS A 170 -3.49 -12.31 -5.15
C LYS A 170 -3.53 -12.73 -3.68
N ASP A 171 -4.59 -12.35 -2.98
CA ASP A 171 -4.84 -12.72 -1.58
C ASP A 171 -3.63 -12.42 -0.66
N ASP A 172 -3.09 -11.19 -0.74
CA ASP A 172 -1.90 -10.70 -0.03
C ASP A 172 -0.58 -11.45 -0.32
N LEU A 173 -0.59 -12.45 -1.20
CA LEU A 173 0.60 -13.13 -1.68
C LEU A 173 1.08 -12.52 -3.00
N SER A 174 2.37 -12.30 -3.10
CA SER A 174 3.02 -11.78 -4.30
C SER A 174 3.72 -12.88 -5.08
N TYR A 175 3.46 -12.90 -6.39
CA TYR A 175 3.95 -13.92 -7.30
C TYR A 175 4.69 -13.28 -8.48
N VAL A 176 5.67 -14.01 -8.99
CA VAL A 176 6.37 -13.70 -10.24
C VAL A 176 5.83 -14.62 -11.33
N VAL A 177 5.43 -14.02 -12.45
CA VAL A 177 4.96 -14.75 -13.62
C VAL A 177 6.14 -14.94 -14.56
N LEU A 178 6.47 -16.20 -14.83
CA LEU A 178 7.49 -16.62 -15.78
C LEU A 178 6.83 -17.05 -17.08
N VAL A 179 7.42 -16.64 -18.20
CA VAL A 179 6.93 -17.00 -19.53
C VAL A 179 8.06 -17.57 -20.37
N ASN A 180 7.71 -18.48 -21.28
CA ASN A 180 8.62 -19.07 -22.27
C ASN A 180 8.19 -18.64 -23.68
N ILE A 181 9.08 -18.76 -24.68
CA ILE A 181 8.78 -18.48 -26.10
C ILE A 181 7.61 -19.28 -26.66
N ASN A 182 7.37 -20.49 -26.15
CA ASN A 182 6.27 -21.36 -26.56
C ASN A 182 4.92 -20.95 -25.92
N GLY A 183 4.85 -19.80 -25.24
CA GLY A 183 3.64 -19.31 -24.57
C GLY A 183 3.29 -20.01 -23.26
N ARG A 184 4.16 -20.93 -22.78
CA ARG A 184 3.97 -21.56 -21.47
C ARG A 184 4.20 -20.54 -20.36
N VAL A 185 3.31 -20.55 -19.36
CA VAL A 185 3.35 -19.69 -18.18
C VAL A 185 3.60 -20.55 -16.93
N ARG A 186 4.48 -20.08 -16.04
CA ARG A 186 4.71 -20.63 -14.70
C ARG A 186 4.61 -19.50 -13.68
N ILE A 187 4.14 -19.79 -12.47
CA ILE A 187 3.99 -18.82 -11.39
C ILE A 187 4.84 -19.28 -10.21
N GLU A 188 5.68 -18.39 -9.69
CA GLU A 188 6.54 -18.64 -8.53
C GLU A 188 6.32 -17.59 -7.45
N LEU A 189 6.66 -17.91 -6.20
CA LEU A 189 6.59 -16.96 -5.09
C LEU A 189 7.64 -15.86 -5.25
N LEU A 190 7.29 -14.62 -4.87
CA LEU A 190 8.22 -13.48 -4.95
C LEU A 190 9.42 -13.61 -3.99
N ASN A 191 9.33 -14.44 -2.95
CA ASN A 191 10.38 -14.59 -1.94
C ASN A 191 11.72 -15.08 -2.52
N ASP A 192 11.68 -15.84 -3.61
CA ASP A 192 12.88 -16.38 -4.27
C ASP A 192 13.48 -15.42 -5.31
N PHE A 193 12.91 -14.22 -5.41
CA PHE A 193 13.30 -13.20 -6.38
C PHE A 193 13.77 -11.92 -5.67
N SER A 194 14.87 -11.38 -6.16
CA SER A 194 15.44 -10.11 -5.73
C SER A 194 14.99 -8.98 -6.67
N PHE A 195 14.67 -7.83 -6.08
CA PHE A 195 14.22 -6.65 -6.81
C PHE A 195 15.13 -5.46 -6.49
N ASN A 196 15.74 -4.88 -7.52
CA ASN A 196 16.59 -3.70 -7.41
C ASN A 196 16.18 -2.68 -8.48
N GLY A 197 15.30 -1.74 -8.10
CA GLY A 197 14.82 -0.69 -9.01
C GLY A 197 13.98 -1.24 -10.16
N LEU A 198 14.48 -1.17 -11.39
CA LEU A 198 13.82 -1.76 -12.57
C LEU A 198 14.32 -3.18 -12.89
N TYR A 199 15.33 -3.65 -12.16
CA TYR A 199 15.93 -4.97 -12.34
C TYR A 199 15.29 -5.97 -11.39
N MET A 200 14.79 -7.08 -11.93
CA MET A 200 14.30 -8.22 -11.15
C MET A 200 15.03 -9.48 -11.59
N SER A 201 15.51 -10.25 -10.62
CA SER A 201 16.21 -11.51 -10.88
C SER A 201 15.96 -12.54 -9.80
N GLY A 202 15.87 -13.80 -10.20
CA GLY A 202 15.77 -14.94 -9.28
C GLY A 202 16.42 -16.18 -9.87
N PHE A 203 16.41 -17.27 -9.12
CA PHE A 203 16.90 -18.56 -9.57
C PHE A 203 15.72 -19.51 -9.74
N VAL A 204 15.63 -20.12 -10.92
CA VAL A 204 14.60 -21.13 -11.23
C VAL A 204 15.31 -22.30 -11.87
N ASP A 205 15.09 -23.50 -11.35
CA ASP A 205 15.73 -24.73 -11.83
C ASP A 205 17.29 -24.64 -11.85
N GLY A 206 17.88 -23.84 -10.95
CA GLY A 206 19.33 -23.61 -10.87
C GLY A 206 19.89 -22.55 -11.84
N GLU A 207 19.05 -21.97 -12.71
CA GLU A 207 19.44 -20.95 -13.68
C GLU A 207 19.01 -19.55 -13.24
N LYS A 208 19.78 -18.52 -13.63
CA LYS A 208 19.42 -17.12 -13.32
C LYS A 208 18.38 -16.60 -14.30
N VAL A 209 17.18 -16.27 -13.80
CA VAL A 209 16.07 -15.74 -14.60
C VAL A 209 15.95 -14.24 -14.37
N THR A 210 15.76 -13.47 -15.45
CA THR A 210 15.59 -12.02 -15.44
C THR A 210 14.49 -11.59 -16.41
N VAL A 211 14.20 -10.29 -16.47
CA VAL A 211 13.26 -9.73 -17.46
C VAL A 211 13.76 -9.90 -18.91
N TRP A 212 15.08 -10.01 -19.09
CA TRP A 212 15.73 -10.13 -20.40
C TRP A 212 16.31 -11.52 -20.67
N SER A 213 16.05 -12.50 -19.80
CA SER A 213 16.43 -13.89 -20.05
C SER A 213 15.44 -14.57 -21.00
N GLY A 214 15.68 -15.83 -21.32
CA GLY A 214 14.91 -16.60 -22.28
C GLY A 214 15.40 -16.38 -23.72
N SER A 215 15.10 -17.34 -24.59
CA SER A 215 15.40 -17.25 -26.00
C SER A 215 14.60 -16.12 -26.65
N LEU A 216 15.21 -15.31 -27.51
CA LEU A 216 14.46 -14.45 -28.41
C LEU A 216 13.88 -15.31 -29.54
N SER A 217 12.57 -15.19 -29.81
CA SER A 217 12.00 -15.67 -31.06
C SER A 217 12.56 -14.80 -32.20
N SER A 218 13.51 -15.31 -32.98
CA SER A 218 13.96 -14.68 -34.21
C SER A 218 12.89 -14.80 -35.28
N SER A 219 11.81 -14.02 -35.15
CA SER A 219 10.77 -13.89 -36.18
C SER A 219 10.52 -12.41 -36.42
N GLY A 220 11.34 -11.84 -37.31
CA GLY A 220 11.27 -10.44 -37.68
C GLY A 220 12.38 -10.02 -38.64
N THR A 221 12.65 -10.83 -39.67
CA THR A 221 13.36 -10.32 -40.85
C THR A 221 12.35 -9.49 -41.63
N GLY A 222 12.52 -8.17 -41.59
CA GLY A 222 11.81 -7.26 -42.47
C GLY A 222 12.17 -7.55 -43.93
N GLY A 223 11.13 -7.71 -44.73
CA GLY A 223 11.11 -7.66 -46.19
C GLY A 223 9.83 -6.93 -46.59
#